data_AF-A0A2V4CZ37-F1
#
_entry.id   AF-A0A2V4CZ37-F1
#
_cell.length_a   1.000
_cell.length_b   1.000
_cell.length_c   1.000
_cell.angle_alpha   90.00
_cell.angle_beta   90.00
_cell.angle_gamma   90.00
#
_symmetry.space_group_name_H-M   'P 1'
#
loop_
_entity.id
_entity.type
_entity.pdbx_description
1 polymer ?
#
loop_
_entity_poly.entity_id
_entity_poly.type
_entity_poly.pdbx_seq_one_letter_code
_entity_poly.pdbx_strand_id
1 'polypeptide(L)' 'MARFNRLRSEILDYVSTNPNCTASEIVAALANERRMKNHGLTPRKVGFFIPRHCKEILWTQDRATGKRIYAVTS' A
#
# COMPACT_ATOMS: atom_id res chain seq x y z
N MET A 1 -1.30 18.28 -5.81
CA MET A 1 -1.96 17.74 -4.59
C MET A 1 -2.93 16.58 -4.86
N ALA A 2 -3.73 16.59 -5.93
CA ALA A 2 -4.72 15.54 -6.21
C ALA A 2 -4.17 14.09 -6.32
N ARG A 3 -3.00 13.89 -6.96
CA ARG A 3 -2.40 12.55 -7.13
C ARG A 3 -1.94 11.91 -5.82
N PHE A 4 -1.48 12.72 -4.86
CA PHE A 4 -1.00 12.25 -3.55
C PHE A 4 -2.18 11.79 -2.68
N ASN A 5 -3.21 12.62 -2.53
CA ASN A 5 -4.40 12.28 -1.75
C ASN A 5 -5.12 11.08 -2.34
N ARG A 6 -5.20 11.00 -3.67
CA ARG A 6 -5.72 9.81 -4.35
C ARG A 6 -4.90 8.59 -3.97
N LEU A 7 -3.58 8.59 -4.19
CA LEU A 7 -2.74 7.44 -3.83
C LEU A 7 -2.92 6.98 -2.37
N ARG A 8 -2.96 7.93 -1.43
CA ARG A 8 -3.21 7.63 -0.01
C ARG A 8 -4.57 6.95 0.18
N SER A 9 -5.63 7.50 -0.40
CA SER A 9 -6.99 6.96 -0.30
C SER A 9 -7.08 5.55 -0.89
N GLU A 10 -6.50 5.32 -2.07
CA GLU A 10 -6.52 4.01 -2.73
C GLU A 10 -5.77 2.96 -1.91
N ILE A 11 -4.64 3.32 -1.29
CA ILE A 11 -3.88 2.43 -0.42
C ILE A 11 -4.68 2.10 0.85
N LEU A 12 -5.30 3.09 1.49
CA LEU A 12 -6.11 2.87 2.70
C LEU A 12 -7.29 1.94 2.40
N ASP A 13 -8.03 2.21 1.32
CA ASP A 13 -9.16 1.40 0.88
C ASP A 13 -8.76 -0.05 0.61
N TYR A 14 -7.67 -0.26 -0.14
CA TYR A 14 -7.16 -1.60 -0.42
C TYR A 14 -6.72 -2.35 0.84
N VAL A 15 -5.95 -1.71 1.73
CA VAL A 15 -5.46 -2.37 2.97
C VAL A 15 -6.62 -2.65 3.94
N SER A 16 -7.66 -1.80 3.96
CA SER A 16 -8.86 -2.03 4.78
C SER A 16 -9.66 -3.26 4.36
N THR A 17 -9.66 -3.56 3.06
CA THR A 17 -10.36 -4.72 2.48
C THR A 17 -9.47 -5.97 2.42
N ASN A 18 -8.15 -5.80 2.45
CA ASN A 18 -7.15 -6.86 2.33
C ASN A 18 -6.13 -6.77 3.48
N PRO A 19 -6.48 -7.23 4.70
CA PRO A 19 -5.55 -7.25 5.81
C PRO A 19 -4.37 -8.20 5.54
N ASN A 20 -3.19 -7.87 6.09
CA ASN A 20 -1.94 -8.61 5.93
C ASN A 20 -1.39 -8.67 4.50
N CYS A 21 -1.83 -7.77 3.61
CA CYS A 21 -1.29 -7.69 2.26
C CYS A 21 0.14 -7.10 2.24
N THR A 22 0.87 -7.37 1.16
CA THR A 22 2.23 -6.88 0.93
C THR A 22 2.25 -5.66 0.01
N ALA A 23 3.37 -4.93 0.01
CA ALA A 23 3.54 -3.78 -0.89
C ALA A 23 3.46 -4.17 -2.38
N SER A 24 3.79 -5.42 -2.73
CA SER A 24 3.68 -5.91 -4.10
C SER A 24 2.24 -6.10 -4.52
N GLU A 25 1.40 -6.64 -3.64
CA GLU A 25 -0.03 -6.83 -3.91
C GLU A 25 -0.74 -5.48 -4.02
N ILE A 26 -0.43 -4.52 -3.12
CA ILE A 26 -0.94 -3.15 -3.22
C ILE A 26 -0.59 -2.54 -4.57
N VAL A 27 0.66 -2.63 -5.01
CA VAL A 27 1.09 -2.07 -6.31
C VAL A 27 0.39 -2.77 -7.47
N ALA A 28 0.22 -4.09 -7.43
CA ALA A 28 -0.48 -4.84 -8.46
C ALA A 28 -1.93 -4.37 -8.59
N ALA A 29 -2.65 -4.22 -7.47
CA ALA A 29 -4.02 -3.71 -7.46
C ALA A 29 -4.11 -2.26 -7.97
N LEU A 30 -3.21 -1.37 -7.53
CA LEU A 30 -3.18 0.02 -8.01
C LEU A 30 -2.87 0.12 -9.51
N ALA A 31 -1.97 -0.74 -10.02
CA ALA A 31 -1.59 -0.74 -11.42
C ALA A 31 -2.68 -1.30 -12.32
N ASN A 32 -3.32 -2.40 -11.91
CA ASN A 32 -4.30 -3.14 -12.71
C ASN A 32 -5.71 -2.56 -12.57
N GLU A 33 -6.20 -2.40 -11.35
CA GLU A 33 -7.61 -2.08 -11.09
C GLU A 33 -7.86 -0.57 -11.11
N ARG A 34 -6.92 0.22 -10.56
CA ARG A 34 -7.08 1.68 -10.40
C ARG A 34 -6.45 2.50 -11.54
N ARG A 35 -5.92 1.83 -12.58
CA ARG A 35 -5.20 2.42 -13.75
C ARG A 35 -4.08 3.39 -13.37
N MET A 36 -3.39 3.17 -12.24
CA MET A 36 -2.26 4.01 -11.81
C MET A 36 -0.90 3.60 -12.42
N LYS A 37 -0.91 2.75 -13.46
CA LYS A 37 0.29 2.16 -14.09
C LYS A 37 1.34 3.19 -14.53
N ASN A 38 0.92 4.38 -14.98
CA ASN A 38 1.82 5.42 -15.50
C ASN A 38 2.51 6.27 -14.42
N HIS A 39 2.40 5.90 -13.14
CA HIS A 39 2.94 6.67 -12.03
C HIS A 39 4.31 6.17 -11.53
N GLY A 40 4.87 5.12 -12.13
CA GLY A 40 6.15 4.54 -11.72
C GLY A 40 6.15 4.06 -10.27
N LEU A 41 4.99 3.61 -9.77
CA LEU A 41 4.83 3.02 -8.45
C LEU A 41 5.57 1.68 -8.42
N THR A 42 6.33 1.47 -7.36
CA THR A 42 7.02 0.20 -7.10
C THR A 42 6.76 -0.24 -5.67
N PRO A 43 6.88 -1.53 -5.34
CA PRO A 43 6.67 -2.01 -3.98
C PRO A 43 7.56 -1.27 -2.98
N ARG A 44 8.80 -0.92 -3.39
CA ARG A 44 9.72 -0.10 -2.59
C ARG A 44 9.17 1.30 -2.33
N LYS A 45 8.66 2.00 -3.37
CA LYS A 45 8.06 3.33 -3.19
C LYS A 45 6.83 3.29 -2.29
N VAL A 46 5.95 2.30 -2.48
CA VAL A 46 4.76 2.12 -1.63
C VAL A 46 5.16 1.81 -0.19
N GLY A 47 6.13 0.92 0.03
CA GLY A 47 6.64 0.59 1.36
C GLY A 47 7.35 1.73 2.08
N PHE A 48 7.85 2.74 1.34
CA PHE A 48 8.31 4.00 1.93
C PHE A 48 7.19 5.02 2.13
N PHE A 49 6.17 5.00 1.27
CA PHE A 49 5.04 5.91 1.31
C PHE A 49 4.15 5.67 2.54
N ILE A 50 3.78 4.41 2.77
CA ILE A 50 2.87 4.00 3.87
C ILE A 50 3.32 4.54 5.23
N PRO A 51 4.53 4.25 5.76
CA PRO A 51 4.92 4.73 7.09
C PRO A 51 5.03 6.26 7.20
N ARG A 52 5.16 6.97 6.08
CA ARG A 52 5.27 8.44 6.04
C ARG A 52 3.92 9.12 5.96
N HIS A 53 2.96 8.52 5.28
CA HIS A 53 1.75 9.22 4.83
C HIS A 53 0.44 8.50 5.17
N CYS A 54 0.47 7.23 5.57
CA CYS A 54 -0.68 6.44 6.00
C CYS A 54 -0.45 5.98 7.45
N LYS A 55 -0.67 6.87 8.42
CA LYS A 55 -0.46 6.59 9.85
C LYS A 55 -1.48 5.60 10.42
N GLU A 56 -2.57 5.41 9.71
CA GLU A 56 -3.67 4.48 9.98
C GLU A 56 -3.30 3.03 9.64
N ILE A 57 -2.18 2.82 8.93
CA ILE A 57 -1.71 1.50 8.52
C ILE A 57 -0.53 1.10 9.40
N LEU A 58 -0.69 -0.02 10.11
CA LEU A 58 0.39 -0.73 10.77
C LEU A 58 1.09 -1.66 9.77
N TRP A 59 2.36 -1.90 10.05
CA TRP A 59 3.12 -2.91 9.32
C TRP A 59 3.92 -3.75 10.28
N THR A 60 4.03 -5.04 9.95
CA THR A 60 4.92 -5.98 10.62
C THR A 60 5.74 -6.70 9.56
N GLN A 61 6.84 -7.33 9.98
CA GLN A 61 7.61 -8.19 9.09
C GLN A 61 7.07 -9.61 9.22
N ASP A 62 6.61 -10.17 8.11
CA ASP A 62 6.27 -11.58 8.03
C ASP A 62 7.56 -12.42 8.15
N ARG A 63 7.57 -13.36 9.10
CA ARG A 63 8.73 -14.21 9.38
C ARG A 63 8.97 -15.25 8.29
N ALA A 64 7.93 -15.67 7.56
CA ALA A 64 8.06 -16.69 6.53
C ALA A 64 8.69 -16.12 5.26
N THR A 65 8.25 -14.94 4.83
CA THR A 65 8.71 -14.33 3.57
C THR A 65 9.72 -13.21 3.75
N GLY A 66 9.91 -12.70 4.98
CA GLY A 66 10.72 -11.53 5.29
C GLY A 66 10.12 -10.21 4.79
N LYS A 67 8.93 -10.24 4.17
CA LYS A 67 8.27 -9.06 3.60
C LYS A 67 7.50 -8.28 4.67
N ARG A 68 7.26 -7.00 4.40
CA ARG A 68 6.31 -6.23 5.20
C ARG A 68 4.88 -6.58 4.79
N ILE A 69 4.07 -6.88 5.79
CA ILE A 69 2.61 -7.03 5.67
C ILE A 69 1.94 -5.82 6.32
N TYR A 70 0.82 -5.38 5.74
CA TYR A 70 0.13 -4.15 6.12
C TYR A 70 -1.30 -4.44 6.56
N ALA A 71 -1.77 -3.73 7.59
CA ALA A 71 -3.14 -3.81 8.09
C ALA A 71 -3.58 -2.45 8.64
N VAL A 72 -4.87 -2.12 8.52
CA VAL A 72 -5.44 -0.92 9.17
C VAL A 72 -5.60 -1.15 10.68
N THR A 73 -5.31 -0.14 11.49
CA THR A 73 -5.70 -0.14 12.90
C THR A 73 -7.21 0.13 12.97
N SER A 74 -7.98 -0.82 13.53
CA SER A 74 -9.37 -0.58 13.90
C SER A 74 -9.48 0.38 15.07
#